data_AF-E1ZT69-F1
#
_entry.id   AF-E1ZT69-F1
#
_cell.length_a   1.000
_cell.length_b   1.000
_cell.length_c   1.000
_cell.angle_alpha   90.00
_cell.angle_beta   90.00
_cell.angle_gamma   90.00
#
_symmetry.space_group_name_H-M   'P 1'
#
loop_
_entity.id
_entity.type
_entity.pdbx_description
1 polymer ?
#
loop_
_entity_poly.entity_id
_entity_poly.type
_entity_poly.pdbx_seq_one_letter_code
_entity_poly.pdbx_strand_id
1 'polypeptide(L)'
;MAKELPHETYMKRAIELSAKAGLEEQTGGCFGALIVDKETGEVVGEGYNKVILNNDPTWHGEMEAIREACKARGSPHIPGTVCYTSAQPCPMCYTAIMWARVDHVYYGATYEDVMENGKFEDSDFLGELRKPDDQRAIKCEIVCREEAVEVWRKYRVLAEKGLVKHY
;
A
#
# COMPACT_ATOMS: atom_id res chain seq x y z
N MET A 1 4.82 -29.06 0.03
CA MET A 1 6.00 -28.17 -0.06
C MET A 1 5.55 -26.93 -0.80
N ALA A 2 5.81 -25.73 -0.27
CA ALA A 2 5.45 -24.50 -0.99
C ALA A 2 6.17 -24.47 -2.34
N LYS A 3 5.47 -24.07 -3.39
CA LYS A 3 6.03 -23.95 -4.74
C LYS A 3 7.06 -22.81 -4.72
N GLU A 4 8.23 -23.02 -5.31
CA GLU A 4 9.18 -21.93 -5.51
C GLU A 4 8.57 -20.93 -6.49
N LEU A 5 8.44 -19.68 -6.05
CA LEU A 5 7.86 -18.62 -6.87
C LEU A 5 8.90 -18.12 -7.88
N PRO A 6 8.57 -17.98 -9.17
CA PRO A 6 9.47 -17.38 -10.16
C PRO A 6 9.57 -15.86 -9.95
N HIS A 7 10.32 -15.43 -8.93
CA HIS A 7 10.42 -14.04 -8.48
C HIS A 7 10.73 -13.05 -9.63
N GLU A 8 11.65 -13.40 -10.53
CA GLU A 8 12.00 -12.56 -11.69
C GLU A 8 10.82 -12.34 -12.64
N THR A 9 9.97 -13.35 -12.85
CA THR A 9 8.80 -13.23 -13.73
C THR A 9 7.79 -12.24 -13.16
N TYR A 10 7.51 -12.34 -11.85
CA TYR A 10 6.61 -11.40 -11.18
C TYR A 10 7.22 -9.98 -11.14
N MET A 11 8.52 -9.86 -10.87
CA MET A 11 9.17 -8.55 -10.88
C MET A 11 9.14 -7.90 -12.27
N LYS A 12 9.41 -8.66 -13.34
CA LYS A 12 9.28 -8.16 -14.73
C LYS A 12 7.87 -7.66 -15.02
N ARG A 13 6.85 -8.38 -14.56
CA ARG A 13 5.46 -7.95 -14.71
C ARG A 13 5.13 -6.67 -13.91
N ALA A 14 5.67 -6.51 -12.69
CA ALA A 14 5.54 -5.26 -11.95
C ALA A 14 6.22 -4.07 -12.67
N ILE A 15 7.37 -4.32 -13.32
CA ILE A 15 8.08 -3.33 -14.15
C ILE A 15 7.30 -2.99 -15.41
N GLU A 16 6.65 -3.94 -16.07
CA GLU A 16 5.74 -3.68 -17.21
C GLU A 16 4.60 -2.75 -16.80
N LEU A 17 3.96 -3.00 -15.65
CA LEU A 17 2.91 -2.14 -15.10
C LEU A 17 3.43 -0.73 -14.77
N SER A 18 4.66 -0.64 -14.27
CA SER A 18 5.35 0.63 -14.03
C SER A 18 5.60 1.41 -15.32
N ALA A 19 6.07 0.75 -16.38
CA ALA A 19 6.26 1.36 -17.69
C ALA A 19 4.91 1.82 -18.28
N LYS A 20 3.87 1.00 -18.15
CA LYS A 20 2.52 1.35 -18.55
C LYS A 20 2.04 2.65 -17.89
N ALA A 21 2.24 2.80 -16.58
CA ALA A 21 1.82 3.98 -15.84
C ALA A 21 2.46 5.28 -16.32
N GLY A 22 3.80 5.31 -16.41
CA GLY A 22 4.54 6.54 -16.65
C GLY A 22 4.92 6.80 -18.10
N LEU A 23 5.17 5.74 -18.89
CA LEU A 23 5.71 5.85 -20.26
C LEU A 23 4.65 5.69 -21.34
N GLU A 24 3.60 4.89 -21.09
CA GLU A 24 2.58 4.59 -22.10
C GLU A 24 1.30 5.40 -21.89
N GLU A 25 0.70 5.32 -20.69
CA GLU A 25 -0.59 5.93 -20.39
C GLU A 25 -0.48 7.27 -19.64
N GLN A 26 0.69 7.58 -19.08
CA GLN A 26 0.95 8.81 -18.31
C GLN A 26 -0.08 9.07 -17.19
N THR A 27 -0.54 8.00 -16.53
CA THR A 27 -1.53 8.05 -15.46
C THR A 27 -0.96 8.52 -14.12
N GLY A 28 0.37 8.55 -14.00
CA GLY A 28 1.13 8.96 -12.83
C GLY A 28 2.62 8.64 -12.99
N GLY A 29 3.34 8.54 -11.87
CA GLY A 29 4.76 8.14 -11.88
C GLY A 29 4.96 6.67 -12.25
N CYS A 30 6.20 6.30 -12.61
CA CYS A 30 6.59 4.93 -12.98
C CYS A 30 6.55 3.97 -11.79
N PHE A 31 5.36 3.52 -11.38
CA PHE A 31 5.20 2.53 -10.31
C PHE A 31 4.13 1.48 -10.67
N GLY A 32 4.48 0.21 -10.48
CA GLY A 32 3.61 -0.94 -10.70
C GLY A 32 3.85 -2.00 -9.62
N ALA A 33 2.83 -2.76 -9.29
CA ALA A 33 2.91 -3.79 -8.26
C ALA A 33 1.97 -4.98 -8.52
N LEU A 34 2.31 -6.09 -7.88
CA LEU A 34 1.57 -7.35 -7.89
C LEU A 34 1.42 -7.88 -6.48
N ILE A 35 0.31 -8.56 -6.21
CA ILE A 35 0.13 -9.45 -5.07
C ILE A 35 -0.02 -10.88 -5.60
N VAL A 36 0.81 -11.79 -5.07
CA VAL A 36 0.87 -13.19 -5.51
C VAL A 36 0.59 -14.10 -4.32
N ASP A 37 -0.27 -15.10 -4.50
CA ASP A 37 -0.48 -16.17 -3.52
C ASP A 37 0.72 -17.11 -3.48
N LYS A 38 1.24 -17.38 -2.27
CA LYS A 38 2.47 -18.18 -2.09
C LYS A 38 2.30 -19.66 -2.38
N GLU A 39 1.10 -20.21 -2.20
CA GLU A 39 0.87 -21.64 -2.34
C GLU A 39 0.62 -22.03 -3.79
N THR A 40 -0.20 -21.23 -4.48
CA THR A 40 -0.65 -21.46 -5.86
C THR A 40 0.27 -20.80 -6.89
N GLY A 41 0.91 -19.68 -6.53
CA GLY A 41 1.61 -18.81 -7.47
C GLY A 41 0.68 -17.94 -8.33
N GLU A 42 -0.61 -17.88 -7.99
CA GLU A 42 -1.59 -17.05 -8.70
C GLU A 42 -1.39 -15.57 -8.35
N VAL A 43 -1.47 -14.71 -9.38
CA VAL A 43 -1.55 -13.26 -9.20
C VAL A 43 -2.97 -12.92 -8.77
N VAL A 44 -3.15 -12.47 -7.54
CA VAL A 44 -4.46 -12.12 -6.97
C VAL A 44 -4.74 -10.62 -6.99
N GLY A 45 -3.75 -9.81 -7.32
CA GLY A 45 -3.94 -8.37 -7.55
C GLY A 45 -2.82 -7.81 -8.41
N GLU A 46 -3.17 -6.93 -9.34
CA GLU A 46 -2.25 -6.10 -10.11
C GLU A 46 -2.62 -4.63 -9.90
N GLY A 47 -1.62 -3.76 -9.92
CA GLY A 47 -1.87 -2.33 -9.78
C GLY A 47 -0.76 -1.49 -10.37
N TYR A 48 -1.11 -0.29 -10.82
CA TYR A 48 -0.13 0.71 -11.25
C TYR A 48 -0.58 2.12 -10.86
N ASN A 49 0.36 3.05 -10.85
CA ASN A 49 0.10 4.41 -10.39
C ASN A 49 -0.92 5.11 -11.28
N LYS A 50 -2.01 5.59 -10.69
CA LYS A 50 -3.06 6.38 -11.36
C LYS A 50 -3.37 7.67 -10.62
N VAL A 51 -2.39 8.23 -9.91
CA VAL A 51 -2.54 9.45 -9.10
C VAL A 51 -3.10 10.60 -9.93
N ILE A 52 -2.50 10.85 -11.11
CA ILE A 52 -2.91 11.96 -11.99
C ILE A 52 -4.24 11.64 -12.67
N LEU A 53 -4.40 10.41 -13.18
CA LEU A 53 -5.62 10.00 -13.88
C LEU A 53 -6.87 10.12 -12.98
N ASN A 54 -6.77 9.68 -11.72
CA ASN A 54 -7.92 9.62 -10.81
C ASN A 54 -8.01 10.83 -9.85
N ASN A 55 -7.06 11.75 -9.89
CA ASN A 55 -6.92 12.83 -8.90
C ASN A 55 -6.96 12.29 -7.45
N ASP A 56 -6.30 11.15 -7.22
CA ASP A 56 -6.24 10.48 -5.92
C ASP A 56 -4.77 10.28 -5.52
N PRO A 57 -4.24 11.05 -4.54
CA PRO A 57 -2.84 10.94 -4.13
C PRO A 57 -2.51 9.58 -3.49
N THR A 58 -3.51 8.77 -3.16
CA THR A 58 -3.31 7.42 -2.60
C THR A 58 -3.27 6.32 -3.66
N TRP A 59 -3.50 6.63 -4.95
CA TRP A 59 -3.61 5.62 -6.02
C TRP A 59 -2.23 5.18 -6.55
N HIS A 60 -1.37 4.74 -5.64
CA HIS A 60 -0.09 4.09 -5.97
C HIS A 60 -0.31 2.66 -6.48
N GLY A 61 0.67 2.10 -7.18
CA GLY A 61 0.58 0.75 -7.72
C GLY A 61 0.35 -0.32 -6.65
N GLU A 62 1.04 -0.22 -5.52
CA GLU A 62 0.87 -1.13 -4.38
C GLU A 62 -0.53 -1.02 -3.76
N MET A 63 -1.07 0.20 -3.70
CA MET A 63 -2.40 0.46 -3.15
C MET A 63 -3.49 -0.16 -4.02
N GLU A 64 -3.39 -0.02 -5.34
CA GLU A 64 -4.30 -0.68 -6.27
C GLU A 64 -4.18 -2.21 -6.22
N ALA A 65 -2.96 -2.76 -6.23
CA ALA A 65 -2.75 -4.21 -6.16
C ALA A 65 -3.33 -4.82 -4.87
N ILE A 66 -3.17 -4.14 -3.72
CA ILE A 66 -3.79 -4.56 -2.45
C ILE A 66 -5.31 -4.50 -2.53
N ARG A 67 -5.89 -3.41 -3.08
CA ARG A 67 -7.34 -3.27 -3.24
C ARG A 67 -7.91 -4.43 -4.07
N GLU A 68 -7.27 -4.79 -5.18
CA GLU A 68 -7.70 -5.90 -6.03
C GLU A 68 -7.55 -7.25 -5.32
N ALA A 69 -6.44 -7.49 -4.62
CA ALA A 69 -6.23 -8.72 -3.86
C ALA A 69 -7.24 -8.91 -2.72
N CYS A 70 -7.53 -7.86 -1.96
CA CYS A 70 -8.54 -7.90 -0.91
C CYS A 70 -9.94 -8.20 -1.47
N LYS A 71 -10.29 -7.62 -2.63
CA LYS A 71 -11.56 -7.93 -3.33
C LYS A 71 -11.59 -9.38 -3.79
N ALA A 72 -10.52 -9.88 -4.41
CA ALA A 72 -10.41 -11.25 -4.87
C ALA A 72 -10.56 -12.27 -3.72
N ARG A 73 -10.06 -11.93 -2.53
CA ARG A 73 -10.17 -12.76 -1.32
C ARG A 73 -11.45 -12.56 -0.52
N GLY A 74 -12.24 -11.54 -0.82
CA GLY A 74 -13.38 -11.13 0.02
C GLY A 74 -12.96 -10.81 1.46
N SER A 75 -11.73 -10.33 1.67
CA SER A 75 -11.12 -10.14 2.99
C SER A 75 -10.26 -8.87 3.00
N PRO A 76 -10.26 -8.07 4.08
CA PRO A 76 -9.34 -6.93 4.23
C PRO A 76 -7.90 -7.37 4.52
N HIS A 77 -7.69 -8.65 4.83
CA HIS A 77 -6.39 -9.25 5.05
C HIS A 77 -6.11 -10.35 4.05
N ILE A 78 -4.89 -10.36 3.54
CA ILE A 78 -4.38 -11.27 2.51
C ILE A 78 -3.09 -11.95 2.98
N PRO A 79 -3.10 -12.64 4.14
CA PRO A 79 -1.93 -13.42 4.58
C PRO A 79 -1.62 -14.54 3.59
N GLY A 80 -0.37 -15.00 3.58
CA GLY A 80 0.06 -16.01 2.61
C GLY A 80 0.29 -15.44 1.21
N THR A 81 0.40 -14.12 1.08
CA THR A 81 0.73 -13.45 -0.18
C THR A 81 2.10 -12.77 -0.14
N VAL A 82 2.66 -12.52 -1.32
CA VAL A 82 3.88 -11.73 -1.54
C VAL A 82 3.55 -10.54 -2.42
N CYS A 83 4.06 -9.36 -2.05
CA CYS A 83 4.03 -8.19 -2.91
C CYS A 83 5.31 -8.11 -3.75
N TYR A 84 5.17 -7.88 -5.05
CA TYR A 84 6.26 -7.47 -5.92
C TYR A 84 5.98 -6.05 -6.39
N THR A 85 6.89 -5.12 -6.13
CA THR A 85 6.72 -3.70 -6.50
C THR A 85 7.91 -3.23 -7.34
N SER A 86 7.66 -2.43 -8.38
CA SER A 86 8.72 -1.98 -9.29
C SER A 86 9.75 -1.08 -8.61
N ALA A 87 9.39 -0.45 -7.49
CA ALA A 87 10.28 0.32 -6.64
C ALA A 87 9.99 0.06 -5.16
N GLN A 88 10.99 0.31 -4.31
CA GLN A 88 10.85 0.19 -2.86
C GLN A 88 9.62 0.98 -2.36
N PRO A 89 8.74 0.37 -1.55
CA PRO A 89 7.47 1.00 -1.21
C PRO A 89 7.67 2.24 -0.31
N CYS A 90 6.95 3.31 -0.60
CA CYS A 90 6.94 4.50 0.25
C CYS A 90 6.25 4.22 1.61
N PRO A 91 6.35 5.11 2.62
CA PRO A 91 5.76 4.86 3.94
C PRO A 91 4.25 4.55 3.93
N MET A 92 3.47 5.17 3.03
CA MET A 92 2.06 4.88 2.85
C MET A 92 1.85 3.44 2.37
N CYS A 93 2.49 3.06 1.26
CA CYS A 93 2.38 1.72 0.66
C CYS A 93 2.88 0.64 1.63
N TYR A 94 4.02 0.86 2.29
CA TYR A 94 4.56 -0.09 3.27
C TYR A 94 3.60 -0.32 4.44
N THR A 95 3.00 0.75 4.97
CA THR A 95 2.01 0.64 6.05
C THR A 95 0.74 -0.08 5.56
N ALA A 96 0.30 0.16 4.32
CA ALA A 96 -0.84 -0.55 3.73
C ALA A 96 -0.56 -2.06 3.56
N ILE A 97 0.65 -2.43 3.15
CA ILE A 97 1.12 -3.83 3.08
C ILE A 97 1.04 -4.49 4.46
N MET A 98 1.44 -3.77 5.53
CA MET A 98 1.32 -4.26 6.91
C MET A 98 -0.14 -4.46 7.33
N TRP A 99 -1.03 -3.50 7.06
CA TRP A 99 -2.46 -3.61 7.34
C TRP A 99 -3.12 -4.78 6.60
N ALA A 100 -2.68 -5.01 5.35
CA ALA A 100 -3.13 -6.11 4.51
C ALA A 100 -2.56 -7.47 4.95
N ARG A 101 -1.57 -7.51 5.87
CA ARG A 101 -0.89 -8.72 6.35
C ARG A 101 -0.19 -9.52 5.24
N VAL A 102 0.36 -8.82 4.25
CA VAL A 102 1.20 -9.45 3.22
C VAL A 102 2.50 -9.96 3.87
N ASP A 103 2.94 -11.17 3.52
CA ASP A 103 4.03 -11.85 4.22
C ASP A 103 5.42 -11.31 3.85
N HIS A 104 5.58 -10.82 2.62
CA HIS A 104 6.89 -10.42 2.08
C HIS A 104 6.76 -9.39 0.96
N VAL A 105 7.80 -8.59 0.77
CA VAL A 105 7.91 -7.63 -0.33
C VAL A 105 9.23 -7.85 -1.07
N TYR A 106 9.16 -8.04 -2.38
CA TYR A 106 10.29 -7.89 -3.29
C TYR A 106 10.16 -6.56 -4.03
N TYR A 107 11.26 -5.83 -4.22
CA TYR A 107 11.26 -4.58 -4.95
C TYR A 107 12.36 -4.54 -6.02
N GLY A 108 12.11 -3.78 -7.10
CA GLY A 108 13.03 -3.59 -8.21
C GLY A 108 14.03 -2.44 -7.96
N ALA A 109 13.57 -1.21 -8.13
CA ALA A 109 14.34 0.01 -7.89
C ALA A 109 14.40 0.39 -6.41
N THR A 110 15.50 1.01 -5.97
CA THR A 110 15.63 1.54 -4.60
C THR A 110 15.02 2.93 -4.46
N TYR A 111 14.96 3.44 -3.23
CA TYR A 111 14.56 4.83 -2.98
C TYR A 111 15.50 5.81 -3.67
N GLU A 112 16.81 5.54 -3.66
CA GLU A 112 17.82 6.37 -4.32
C GLU A 112 17.60 6.44 -5.84
N ASP A 113 17.33 5.30 -6.49
CA ASP A 113 17.02 5.25 -7.93
C ASP A 113 15.82 6.14 -8.28
N VAL A 114 14.75 6.07 -7.46
CA VAL A 114 13.52 6.84 -7.64
C VAL A 114 13.78 8.34 -7.46
N MET A 115 14.56 8.72 -6.45
CA MET A 115 14.87 10.13 -6.18
C MET A 115 15.75 10.75 -7.26
N GLU A 116 16.75 10.01 -7.76
CA GLU A 116 17.64 10.49 -8.81
C GLU A 116 16.91 10.71 -10.15
N ASN A 117 15.98 9.80 -10.50
CA ASN A 117 15.38 9.77 -11.84
C ASN A 117 13.99 10.42 -11.92
N GLY A 118 13.20 10.37 -10.86
CA GLY A 118 11.80 10.82 -10.88
C GLY A 118 11.60 12.28 -10.49
N LYS A 119 12.56 12.87 -9.76
CA LYS A 119 12.42 14.21 -9.14
C LYS A 119 11.08 14.38 -8.42
N PHE A 120 10.61 13.32 -7.75
CA PHE A 120 9.40 13.41 -6.93
C PHE A 120 9.62 14.50 -5.89
N GLU A 121 8.82 15.56 -5.95
CA GLU A 121 9.01 16.82 -5.19
C GLU A 121 8.87 16.63 -3.67
N ASP A 122 8.50 15.42 -3.24
CA ASP A 122 8.04 15.14 -1.89
C ASP A 122 9.13 14.59 -0.97
N SER A 123 9.40 15.42 0.04
CA SER A 123 9.93 15.20 1.39
C SER A 123 10.17 13.76 1.85
N ASP A 124 11.26 13.58 2.61
CA ASP A 124 11.50 12.45 3.51
C ASP A 124 10.32 12.26 4.50
N PHE A 125 9.24 11.62 4.03
CA PHE A 125 8.03 11.34 4.82
C PHE A 125 8.37 10.47 6.03
N LEU A 126 9.38 9.62 5.92
CA LEU A 126 9.81 8.79 7.04
C LEU A 126 10.49 9.65 8.11
N GLY A 127 11.35 10.59 7.72
CA GLY A 127 11.91 11.61 8.60
C GLY A 127 10.82 12.48 9.23
N GLU A 128 9.81 12.86 8.46
CA GLU A 128 8.66 13.61 8.95
C GLU A 128 7.87 12.85 10.02
N LEU A 129 7.56 11.57 9.77
CA LEU A 129 6.82 10.71 10.72
C LEU A 129 7.62 10.41 11.99
N ARG A 130 8.96 10.41 11.92
CA ARG A 130 9.85 10.22 13.09
C ARG A 130 9.90 11.43 14.02
N LYS A 131 9.50 12.62 13.57
CA LYS A 131 9.47 13.82 14.42
C LYS A 131 8.43 13.63 15.55
N PRO A 132 8.67 14.23 16.74
CA PRO A 132 7.63 14.44 17.74
C PRO A 132 6.39 15.11 17.13
N ASP A 133 5.20 14.78 17.64
CA ASP A 133 3.92 15.23 17.07
C ASP A 133 3.84 16.76 16.92
N ASP A 134 4.37 17.51 17.88
CA ASP A 134 4.40 18.98 17.89
C ASP A 134 5.39 19.59 16.87
N GLN A 135 6.36 18.80 16.40
CA GLN A 135 7.39 19.19 15.44
C GLN A 135 7.08 18.79 13.99
N ARG A 136 6.01 18.03 13.77
CA ARG A 136 5.57 17.67 12.41
C ARG A 136 5.07 18.91 11.64
N ALA A 137 5.23 18.89 10.32
CA ALA A 137 4.80 19.90 9.37
C ALA A 137 3.27 20.02 9.36
N ILE A 138 2.58 18.88 9.40
CA ILE A 138 1.13 18.83 9.56
C ILE A 138 0.81 18.90 11.06
N LYS A 139 0.11 19.95 11.48
CA LYS A 139 -0.31 20.14 12.87
C LYS A 139 -1.61 19.38 13.14
N CYS A 140 -1.59 18.55 14.16
CA CYS A 140 -2.75 17.81 14.64
C CYS A 140 -3.18 18.37 16.01
N GLU A 141 -4.39 18.90 16.10
CA GLU A 141 -4.93 19.50 17.33
C GLU A 141 -6.19 18.75 17.79
N ILE A 142 -6.41 18.71 19.10
CA ILE A 142 -7.58 18.04 19.68
C ILE A 142 -8.77 19.01 19.71
N VAL A 143 -9.90 18.59 19.13
CA VAL A 143 -11.18 19.32 19.17
C VAL A 143 -12.32 18.32 19.40
N CYS A 144 -13.36 18.70 20.16
CA CYS A 144 -14.54 17.87 20.47
C CYS A 144 -14.22 16.47 21.03
N ARG A 145 -13.26 16.39 21.97
CA ARG A 145 -12.76 15.10 22.49
C ARG A 145 -13.84 14.29 23.20
N GLU A 146 -14.69 14.92 24.02
CA GLU A 146 -15.71 14.18 24.78
C GLU A 146 -16.75 13.54 23.86
N GLU A 147 -17.21 14.27 22.84
CA GLU A 147 -18.16 13.78 21.84
C GLU A 147 -17.55 12.65 21.01
N ALA A 148 -16.29 12.80 20.58
CA ALA A 148 -15.56 11.77 19.86
C ALA A 148 -15.40 10.49 20.71
N VAL A 149 -15.02 10.63 21.98
CA VAL A 149 -14.85 9.49 22.91
C VAL A 149 -16.18 8.83 23.23
N GLU A 150 -17.29 9.56 23.27
CA GLU A 150 -18.61 8.95 23.48
C GLU A 150 -19.00 7.96 22.38
N VAL A 151 -18.64 8.24 21.12
CA VAL A 151 -18.81 7.27 20.02
C VAL A 151 -18.01 5.99 20.30
N TRP A 152 -16.76 6.11 20.76
CA TRP A 152 -15.93 4.97 21.13
C TRP A 152 -16.48 4.19 22.33
N ARG A 153 -17.06 4.87 23.34
CA ARG A 153 -17.72 4.21 24.47
C ARG A 153 -18.91 3.36 23.98
N LYS A 154 -19.73 3.89 23.06
CA LYS A 154 -20.83 3.14 22.43
C LYS A 154 -20.34 1.98 21.57
N TYR A 155 -19.28 2.20 20.79
CA TYR A 155 -18.65 1.15 20.00
C TYR A 155 -18.16 -0.02 20.88
N ARG A 156 -17.53 0.28 22.02
CA ARG A 156 -17.09 -0.74 22.99
C ARG A 156 -18.26 -1.61 23.47
N VAL A 157 -19.41 -1.01 23.80
CA VAL A 157 -20.61 -1.75 24.22
C VAL A 157 -21.14 -2.67 23.11
N LEU A 158 -21.08 -2.23 21.84
CA LEU A 158 -21.46 -3.08 20.71
C LEU A 158 -20.45 -4.23 20.52
N ALA A 159 -19.16 -3.97 20.67
CA ALA A 159 -18.11 -4.97 20.57
C ALA A 159 -18.24 -6.05 21.67
N GLU A 160 -18.47 -5.65 22.92
CA GLU A 160 -18.72 -6.58 24.05
C GLU A 160 -19.95 -7.48 23.83
N LYS A 161 -20.94 -7.00 23.05
CA LYS A 161 -22.13 -7.77 22.66
C LYS A 161 -21.93 -8.63 21.40
N GLY A 162 -20.73 -8.63 20.80
CA GLY A 162 -20.44 -9.34 19.56
C GLY A 162 -21.16 -8.77 18.33
N LEU A 163 -21.64 -7.51 18.40
CA LEU A 163 -22.37 -6.84 17.32
C LEU A 163 -21.46 -6.11 16.34
N VAL A 164 -20.15 -6.14 16.57
CA VAL A 164 -19.13 -5.52 15.72
C VAL A 164 -18.23 -6.60 15.15
N LYS A 165 -17.94 -6.48 13.85
CA LYS A 165 -16.91 -7.29 13.20
C LYS A 165 -15.55 -6.64 13.42
N HIS A 166 -14.67 -7.33 14.13
CA HIS A 166 -13.24 -7.02 14.14
C HIS A 166 -12.58 -7.75 12.96
N TYR A 167 -11.59 -7.11 12.32
CA TYR A 167 -10.78 -7.69 11.26
C TYR A 167 -9.30 -7.64 11.66
#